data_AF-A0A327J1A6-F1
#
_entry.id   AF-A0A327J1A6-F1
#
_cell.length_a   1.000
_cell.length_b   1.000
_cell.length_c   1.000
_cell.angle_alpha   90.00
_cell.angle_beta   90.00
_cell.angle_gamma   90.00
#
_symmetry.space_group_name_H-M   'P 1'
#
loop_
_entity.id
_entity.type
_entity.pdbx_description
1 polymer ?
#
loop_
_entity_poly.entity_id
_entity_poly.type
_entity_poly.pdbx_seq_one_letter_code
_entity_poly.pdbx_strand_id
1 'polypeptide(L)'
;MGIGKINFSIPTFNPQKENKNKPLANLNEPIKDTFSFSKKKSSPIDIAANEVAQMKDADGNKRFSEAEVTDFKLAMSVKCIDVDTINTFKDNTNFNMNDMKVVYAMRRDLKDDNFYDKVNDAIAKMPNQKPDHFEQNKFEPNKEFSLQVSKKDMNKLDEAVNKNFPLGYSYKFDAKTGDVIAKTSRDTDFDKVDGKDEFIMKSTTKDLKNNTVTTNKSYYDRDESDFVLVEQKVIKNDKNGKMLREEVTTPSEIKGAFDVKYTYANGKTKQIAKATVDKKTGIQTIKKDMKSENGTRTQFLYEDDPQGNRIVDYKITDKNGKILMSNSQSFEVVDKNHFISSKNGYKYDITTDDENLTVKDLHHNTETSINFKKKCKGNKEELINLLKKVPGEELFETVDSIKKMTGKKNVLESYFNPVTKNINIGDDLFVFLHELGHAKDAQNQKGFFNKLVGDGRIFTNDKDIQKTFFKERETFNKYHSDDEREHVSYFTQAKGHYQGELGGLAEVVAETNAVTNTFTDGKVSCLGPRAQYLQQHFPETIAKIRDAMNWKDDIAAIEYYGT
;
A
#
# COMPACT_ATOMS: atom_id res chain seq x y z
N MET A 1 -53.20 12.53 4.41
CA MET A 1 -52.68 12.21 5.75
C MET A 1 -51.21 12.62 5.78
N GLY A 2 -50.79 13.27 6.87
CA GLY A 2 -49.77 14.31 6.88
C GLY A 2 -48.34 13.91 6.55
N ILE A 3 -47.67 14.75 5.76
CA ILE A 3 -46.21 14.80 5.59
C ILE A 3 -45.72 15.92 6.51
N GLY A 4 -44.92 15.56 7.51
CA GLY A 4 -44.34 16.49 8.49
C GLY A 4 -43.35 17.45 7.82
N LYS A 5 -43.58 18.75 8.04
CA LYS A 5 -42.69 19.85 7.64
C LYS A 5 -41.46 19.88 8.54
N ILE A 6 -40.27 19.87 7.93
CA ILE A 6 -39.00 20.22 8.58
C ILE A 6 -38.92 21.74 8.65
N ASN A 7 -38.80 22.32 9.86
CA ASN A 7 -38.59 23.74 10.06
C ASN A 7 -37.07 24.06 10.07
N PHE A 8 -36.63 24.95 9.19
CA PHE A 8 -35.34 25.63 9.28
C PHE A 8 -35.52 26.96 10.02
N SER A 9 -34.83 27.15 11.13
CA SER A 9 -34.77 28.44 11.85
C SER A 9 -33.53 29.24 11.42
N ILE A 10 -33.76 30.39 10.77
CA ILE A 10 -32.74 31.40 10.46
C ILE A 10 -32.68 32.39 11.63
N PRO A 11 -31.51 32.82 12.13
CA PRO A 11 -31.42 33.84 13.17
C PRO A 11 -31.81 35.22 12.64
N THR A 12 -32.76 35.89 13.30
CA THR A 12 -33.11 37.30 13.06
C THR A 12 -32.11 38.23 13.76
N PHE A 13 -31.43 39.07 13.00
CA PHE A 13 -30.68 40.22 13.53
C PHE A 13 -31.64 41.36 13.88
N ASN A 14 -31.60 41.81 15.14
CA ASN A 14 -32.30 43.02 15.59
C ASN A 14 -31.29 44.18 15.66
N PRO A 15 -31.40 45.23 14.83
CA PRO A 15 -30.55 46.41 14.97
C PRO A 15 -30.98 47.22 16.21
N GLN A 16 -30.04 47.48 17.12
CA GLN A 16 -30.26 48.38 18.25
C GLN A 16 -30.48 49.81 17.75
N LYS A 17 -31.54 50.45 18.26
CA LYS A 17 -31.85 51.88 18.02
C LYS A 17 -30.73 52.77 18.56
N GLU A 18 -30.10 53.55 17.69
CA GLU A 18 -29.20 54.63 18.09
C GLU A 18 -29.97 55.75 18.80
N ASN A 19 -29.48 56.16 19.97
CA ASN A 19 -30.03 57.24 20.77
C ASN A 19 -29.30 58.54 20.42
N LYS A 20 -29.94 59.43 19.66
CA LYS A 20 -29.31 60.62 19.02
C LYS A 20 -28.88 61.77 19.94
N ASN A 21 -28.87 61.62 21.26
CA ASN A 21 -28.55 62.69 22.21
C ASN A 21 -27.50 62.30 23.28
N LYS A 22 -26.39 61.67 22.89
CA LYS A 22 -25.20 61.60 23.77
C LYS A 22 -24.09 62.50 23.21
N PRO A 23 -23.50 63.37 24.04
CA PRO A 23 -22.33 64.15 23.63
C PRO A 23 -21.18 63.20 23.28
N LEU A 24 -20.51 63.46 22.16
CA LEU A 24 -19.32 62.70 21.75
C LEU A 24 -18.22 62.86 22.81
N ALA A 25 -17.60 61.74 23.19
CA ALA A 25 -16.60 61.70 24.25
C ALA A 25 -15.35 62.51 23.88
N ASN A 26 -14.84 63.25 24.88
CA ASN A 26 -13.61 64.03 24.81
C ASN A 26 -12.40 63.08 24.85
N LEU A 27 -11.59 63.03 23.78
CA LEU A 27 -10.48 62.07 23.61
C LEU A 27 -9.23 62.36 24.46
N ASN A 28 -9.26 63.37 25.34
CA ASN A 28 -8.11 63.81 26.13
C ASN A 28 -8.23 63.56 27.65
N GLU A 29 -9.21 62.80 28.11
CA GLU A 29 -9.26 62.34 29.50
C GLU A 29 -8.75 60.90 29.62
N PRO A 30 -7.79 60.60 30.53
CA PRO A 30 -7.38 59.23 30.77
C PRO A 30 -8.55 58.45 31.38
N ILE A 31 -9.12 57.53 30.60
CA ILE A 31 -10.13 56.59 31.08
C ILE A 31 -9.48 55.72 32.15
N LYS A 32 -9.81 55.98 33.43
CA LYS A 32 -9.60 55.03 34.52
C LYS A 32 -10.63 53.91 34.39
N ASP A 33 -10.42 53.02 33.43
CA ASP A 33 -11.09 51.72 33.45
C ASP A 33 -10.40 50.88 34.53
N THR A 34 -11.03 50.88 35.71
CA THR A 34 -10.78 49.88 36.73
C THR A 34 -11.35 48.55 36.21
N PHE A 35 -10.56 47.85 35.40
CA PHE A 35 -10.75 46.42 35.20
C PHE A 35 -10.58 45.74 36.56
N SER A 36 -11.70 45.44 37.23
CA SER A 36 -11.70 44.41 38.23
C SER A 36 -11.38 43.09 37.51
N PHE A 37 -10.13 42.65 37.59
CA PHE A 37 -9.76 41.28 37.28
C PHE A 37 -10.47 40.38 38.29
N SER A 38 -11.71 40.02 38.02
CA SER A 38 -12.20 38.74 38.51
C SER A 38 -11.23 37.69 37.93
N LYS A 39 -10.47 37.02 38.79
CA LYS A 39 -9.65 35.87 38.40
C LYS A 39 -10.61 34.89 37.72
N LYS A 40 -10.62 34.83 36.38
CA LYS A 40 -11.25 33.71 35.67
C LYS A 40 -10.60 32.46 36.28
N LYS A 41 -11.40 31.59 36.89
CA LYS A 41 -10.91 30.26 37.26
C LYS A 41 -10.29 29.67 35.99
N SER A 42 -8.99 29.41 36.02
CA SER A 42 -8.28 28.76 34.92
C SER A 42 -9.04 27.47 34.58
N SER A 43 -9.30 27.24 33.28
CA SER A 43 -9.98 26.01 32.89
C SER A 43 -9.13 24.80 33.32
N PRO A 44 -9.72 23.63 33.62
CA PRO A 44 -8.93 22.44 33.92
C PRO A 44 -7.86 22.13 32.88
N ILE A 45 -8.13 22.46 31.60
CA ILE A 45 -7.18 22.35 30.49
C ILE A 45 -6.01 23.33 30.63
N ASP A 46 -6.27 24.59 31.02
CA ASP A 46 -5.21 25.57 31.25
C ASP A 46 -4.32 25.18 32.43
N ILE A 47 -4.89 24.57 33.47
CA ILE A 47 -4.14 24.06 34.63
C ILE A 47 -3.22 22.92 34.17
N ALA A 48 -3.77 21.91 33.51
CA ALA A 48 -3.01 20.78 32.96
C ALA A 48 -1.90 21.23 32.00
N ALA A 49 -2.18 22.16 31.10
CA ALA A 49 -1.18 22.67 30.16
C ALA A 49 -0.04 23.41 30.89
N ASN A 50 -0.35 24.17 31.93
CA ASN A 50 0.68 24.82 32.76
C ASN A 50 1.52 23.79 33.53
N GLU A 51 0.93 22.70 34.02
CA GLU A 51 1.67 21.60 34.65
C GLU A 51 2.64 20.95 33.66
N VAL A 52 2.17 20.59 32.46
CA VAL A 52 3.01 20.02 31.39
C VAL A 52 4.14 20.98 30.98
N ALA A 53 3.87 22.29 30.90
CA ALA A 53 4.87 23.30 30.57
C ALA A 53 6.01 23.42 31.60
N GLN A 54 5.75 23.01 32.84
CA GLN A 54 6.73 23.04 33.94
C GLN A 54 7.47 21.72 34.12
N MET A 55 7.08 20.66 33.42
CA MET A 55 7.74 19.36 33.52
C MET A 55 9.18 19.42 33.04
N LYS A 56 10.04 18.72 33.77
CA LYS A 56 11.47 18.64 33.49
C LYS A 56 11.90 17.22 33.15
N ASP A 57 12.89 17.10 32.28
CA ASP A 57 13.57 15.83 32.03
C ASP A 57 14.56 15.48 33.16
N ALA A 58 15.25 14.35 33.02
CA ALA A 58 16.22 13.87 34.01
C ALA A 58 17.41 14.83 34.21
N ASP A 59 17.71 15.68 33.22
CA ASP A 59 18.79 16.66 33.28
C ASP A 59 18.31 18.03 33.80
N GLY A 60 17.02 18.15 34.15
CA GLY A 60 16.41 19.36 34.69
C GLY A 60 16.01 20.40 33.63
N ASN A 61 16.11 20.07 32.35
CA ASN A 61 15.65 20.90 31.24
C ASN A 61 14.15 20.74 31.03
N LYS A 62 13.51 21.67 30.30
CA LYS A 62 12.09 21.54 29.95
C LYS A 62 11.88 20.25 29.14
N ARG A 63 10.98 19.38 29.60
CA ARG A 63 10.68 18.09 28.95
C ARG A 63 9.95 18.25 27.62
N PHE A 64 9.14 19.31 27.50
CA PHE A 64 8.33 19.60 26.33
C PHE A 64 8.54 21.04 25.87
N SER A 65 8.57 21.22 24.55
CA SER A 65 8.64 22.54 23.92
C SER A 65 7.32 23.31 24.06
N GLU A 66 7.36 24.63 23.86
CA GLU A 66 6.14 25.46 23.88
C GLU A 66 5.13 25.06 22.80
N ALA A 67 5.63 24.56 21.66
CA ALA A 67 4.81 24.01 20.59
C ALA A 67 4.08 22.73 21.04
N GLU A 68 4.77 21.80 21.71
CA GLU A 68 4.17 20.58 22.25
C GLU A 68 3.16 20.85 23.37
N VAL A 69 3.42 21.84 24.23
CA VAL A 69 2.46 22.28 25.26
C VAL A 69 1.19 22.84 24.62
N THR A 70 1.33 23.62 23.56
CA THR A 70 0.19 24.17 22.81
C THR A 70 -0.61 23.06 22.12
N ASP A 71 0.09 22.10 21.52
CA ASP A 71 -0.49 20.93 20.87
C ASP A 71 -1.22 20.04 21.89
N PHE A 72 -0.64 19.81 23.07
CA PHE A 72 -1.28 19.12 24.19
C PHE A 72 -2.60 19.79 24.60
N LYS A 73 -2.57 21.12 24.78
CA LYS A 73 -3.75 21.91 25.15
C LYS A 73 -4.89 21.72 24.15
N LEU A 74 -4.58 21.79 22.86
CA LEU A 74 -5.54 21.57 21.78
C LEU A 74 -6.05 20.12 21.79
N ALA A 75 -5.15 19.14 21.86
CA ALA A 75 -5.49 17.73 21.84
C ALA A 75 -6.37 17.31 23.03
N MET A 76 -6.10 17.82 24.24
CA MET A 76 -6.96 17.63 25.40
C MET A 76 -8.37 18.18 25.18
N SER A 77 -8.50 19.37 24.55
CA SER A 77 -9.80 20.00 24.30
C SER A 77 -10.70 19.17 23.38
N VAL A 78 -10.10 18.36 22.51
CA VAL A 78 -10.80 17.42 21.61
C VAL A 78 -10.73 15.96 22.09
N LYS A 79 -10.26 15.71 23.33
CA LYS A 79 -10.14 14.39 23.96
C LYS A 79 -9.27 13.39 23.18
N CYS A 80 -8.20 13.87 22.57
CA CYS A 80 -7.20 13.07 21.86
C CYS A 80 -5.97 12.72 22.73
N ILE A 81 -5.91 13.23 23.96
CA ILE A 81 -4.92 12.88 24.99
C ILE A 81 -5.45 13.30 26.36
N ASP A 82 -4.89 12.74 27.43
CA ASP A 82 -5.15 13.13 28.82
C ASP A 82 -3.84 13.36 29.60
N VAL A 83 -3.96 13.93 30.80
CA VAL A 83 -2.83 14.21 31.70
C VAL A 83 -2.19 12.91 32.20
N ASP A 84 -2.98 11.86 32.40
CA ASP A 84 -2.51 10.56 32.89
C ASP A 84 -1.50 9.94 31.92
N THR A 85 -1.74 10.06 30.62
CA THR A 85 -0.80 9.62 29.57
C THR A 85 0.54 10.32 29.72
N ILE A 86 0.55 11.64 29.88
CA ILE A 86 1.79 12.43 30.02
C ILE A 86 2.53 12.01 31.29
N ASN A 87 1.84 11.96 32.42
CA ASN A 87 2.41 11.61 33.71
C ASN A 87 2.99 10.20 33.73
N THR A 88 2.37 9.28 32.99
CA THR A 88 2.83 7.88 32.93
C THR A 88 4.14 7.74 32.17
N PHE A 89 4.32 8.47 31.05
CA PHE A 89 5.43 8.22 30.12
C PHE A 89 6.55 9.27 30.16
N LYS A 90 6.37 10.39 30.86
CA LYS A 90 7.34 11.51 30.86
C LYS A 90 8.76 11.12 31.31
N ASP A 91 8.89 10.17 32.24
CA ASP A 91 10.17 9.88 32.91
C ASP A 91 10.91 8.67 32.30
N ASN A 92 10.19 7.68 31.79
CA ASN A 92 10.75 6.43 31.26
C ASN A 92 10.84 6.39 29.72
N THR A 93 10.35 7.42 29.03
CA THR A 93 10.42 7.54 27.57
C THR A 93 10.88 8.92 27.12
N ASN A 94 11.33 8.99 25.87
CA ASN A 94 11.58 10.22 25.13
C ASN A 94 10.42 10.56 24.19
N PHE A 95 9.23 9.99 24.40
CA PHE A 95 8.04 10.24 23.58
C PHE A 95 7.74 11.73 23.46
N ASN A 96 7.43 12.15 22.24
CA ASN A 96 6.86 13.46 21.97
C ASN A 96 5.34 13.41 22.14
N MET A 97 4.70 14.56 21.93
CA MET A 97 3.24 14.68 22.09
C MET A 97 2.44 13.79 21.12
N ASN A 98 2.95 13.53 19.91
CA ASN A 98 2.28 12.65 18.95
C ASN A 98 2.36 11.18 19.38
N ASP A 99 3.51 10.71 19.87
CA ASP A 99 3.64 9.35 20.41
C ASP A 99 2.61 9.10 21.51
N MET A 100 2.52 10.05 22.46
CA MET A 100 1.59 9.95 23.58
C MET A 100 0.12 9.95 23.13
N LYS A 101 -0.24 10.72 22.08
CA LYS A 101 -1.59 10.64 21.47
C LYS A 101 -1.87 9.27 20.86
N VAL A 102 -0.87 8.65 20.22
CA VAL A 102 -1.05 7.31 19.62
C VAL A 102 -1.24 6.26 20.70
N VAL A 103 -0.48 6.31 21.80
CA VAL A 103 -0.67 5.43 22.97
C VAL A 103 -2.08 5.60 23.54
N TYR A 104 -2.53 6.85 23.75
CA TYR A 104 -3.87 7.17 24.24
C TYR A 104 -4.97 6.67 23.29
N ALA A 105 -4.80 6.87 21.98
CA ALA A 105 -5.74 6.39 20.97
C ALA A 105 -5.84 4.86 20.99
N MET A 106 -4.70 4.16 21.03
CA MET A 106 -4.67 2.70 21.08
C MET A 106 -5.33 2.16 22.35
N ARG A 107 -5.08 2.76 23.52
CA ARG A 107 -5.80 2.43 24.77
C ARG A 107 -7.31 2.48 24.58
N ARG A 108 -7.81 3.56 23.97
CA ARG A 108 -9.25 3.77 23.71
C ARG A 108 -9.81 2.76 22.73
N ASP A 109 -9.09 2.47 21.66
CA ASP A 109 -9.50 1.51 20.63
C ASP A 109 -9.59 0.09 21.21
N LEU A 110 -8.63 -0.27 22.07
CA LEU A 110 -8.60 -1.55 22.79
C LEU A 110 -9.63 -1.64 23.93
N LYS A 111 -10.09 -0.51 24.45
CA LYS A 111 -10.91 -0.41 25.68
C LYS A 111 -10.24 -1.12 26.87
N ASP A 112 -8.94 -0.89 27.02
CA ASP A 112 -8.10 -1.53 28.03
C ASP A 112 -7.52 -0.50 29.00
N ASP A 113 -8.12 -0.35 30.17
CA ASP A 113 -7.67 0.64 31.16
C ASP A 113 -6.25 0.38 31.68
N ASN A 114 -5.77 -0.86 31.60
CA ASN A 114 -4.42 -1.24 32.04
C ASN A 114 -3.39 -1.15 30.89
N PHE A 115 -3.75 -0.59 29.74
CA PHE A 115 -2.86 -0.57 28.59
C PHE A 115 -1.56 0.19 28.87
N TYR A 116 -1.59 1.26 29.67
CA TYR A 116 -0.37 2.01 29.98
C TYR A 116 0.62 1.22 30.82
N ASP A 117 0.12 0.41 31.77
CA ASP A 117 0.96 -0.50 32.56
C ASP A 117 1.62 -1.53 31.64
N LYS A 118 0.89 -2.06 30.66
CA LYS A 118 1.45 -2.98 29.66
C LYS A 118 2.55 -2.34 28.82
N VAL A 119 2.41 -1.06 28.46
CA VAL A 119 3.46 -0.32 27.74
C VAL A 119 4.68 -0.12 28.65
N ASN A 120 4.50 0.19 29.94
CA ASN A 120 5.61 0.30 30.90
C ASN A 120 6.32 -1.05 31.11
N ASP A 121 5.58 -2.14 31.22
CA ASP A 121 6.12 -3.50 31.30
C ASP A 121 6.90 -3.85 30.02
N ALA A 122 6.40 -3.43 28.85
CA ALA A 122 7.09 -3.59 27.58
C ALA A 122 8.41 -2.81 27.53
N ILE A 123 8.43 -1.57 28.04
CA ILE A 123 9.65 -0.76 28.18
C ILE A 123 10.68 -1.49 29.06
N ALA A 124 10.24 -2.10 30.16
CA ALA A 124 11.12 -2.85 31.06
C ALA A 124 11.73 -4.12 30.42
N LYS A 125 11.10 -4.67 29.36
CA LYS A 125 11.60 -5.83 28.59
C LYS A 125 12.63 -5.44 27.51
N MET A 126 12.81 -4.15 27.24
CA MET A 126 13.82 -3.64 26.30
C MET A 126 15.20 -3.59 26.95
N PRO A 127 16.31 -3.57 26.17
CA PRO A 127 17.60 -3.17 26.71
C PRO A 127 17.50 -1.80 27.39
N ASN A 128 18.36 -1.53 28.38
CA ASN A 128 18.30 -0.35 29.26
C ASN A 128 18.52 0.98 28.50
N GLN A 129 17.56 1.36 27.65
CA GLN A 129 17.50 2.52 26.79
C GLN A 129 16.04 2.97 26.73
N LYS A 130 15.80 4.28 26.85
CA LYS A 130 14.45 4.84 26.76
C LYS A 130 14.00 4.83 25.31
N PRO A 131 12.80 4.31 24.98
CA PRO A 131 12.26 4.45 23.64
C PRO A 131 11.92 5.92 23.37
N ASP A 132 12.05 6.32 22.11
CA ASP A 132 11.73 7.66 21.63
C ASP A 132 10.50 7.69 20.72
N HIS A 133 10.03 6.54 20.24
CA HIS A 133 8.83 6.45 19.41
C HIS A 133 7.89 5.33 19.86
N PHE A 134 6.58 5.59 19.80
CA PHE A 134 5.54 4.59 19.94
C PHE A 134 4.76 4.47 18.64
N GLU A 135 4.59 3.24 18.16
CA GLU A 135 3.85 2.99 16.93
C GLU A 135 2.78 1.91 17.15
N GLN A 136 1.53 2.24 16.84
CA GLN A 136 0.47 1.24 16.69
C GLN A 136 0.69 0.52 15.34
N ASN A 137 0.74 -0.81 15.34
CA ASN A 137 1.05 -1.55 14.11
C ASN A 137 -0.03 -1.33 13.04
N LYS A 138 0.36 -0.90 11.84
CA LYS A 138 -0.59 -0.60 10.76
C LYS A 138 -1.29 -1.83 10.16
N PHE A 139 -0.76 -3.03 10.32
CA PHE A 139 -1.35 -4.28 9.81
C PHE A 139 -2.34 -4.89 10.80
N GLU A 140 -1.98 -4.85 12.10
CA GLU A 140 -2.75 -5.43 13.20
C GLU A 140 -2.88 -4.42 14.37
N PRO A 141 -3.56 -3.27 14.16
CA PRO A 141 -3.53 -2.12 15.09
C PRO A 141 -4.14 -2.40 16.47
N ASN A 142 -4.98 -3.42 16.57
CA ASN A 142 -5.59 -3.84 17.83
C ASN A 142 -4.88 -5.04 18.47
N LYS A 143 -3.75 -5.50 17.90
CA LYS A 143 -3.03 -6.68 18.40
C LYS A 143 -1.54 -6.44 18.59
N GLU A 144 -0.94 -5.48 17.90
CA GLU A 144 0.50 -5.29 17.89
C GLU A 144 0.84 -3.79 18.06
N PHE A 145 1.87 -3.48 18.86
CA PHE A 145 2.50 -2.15 18.91
C PHE A 145 4.02 -2.29 18.94
N SER A 146 4.73 -1.22 18.61
CA SER A 146 6.19 -1.18 18.60
C SER A 146 6.70 -0.02 19.45
N LEU A 147 7.80 -0.28 20.15
CA LEU A 147 8.63 0.73 20.81
C LEU A 147 9.94 0.83 20.04
N GLN A 148 10.29 2.04 19.62
CA GLN A 148 11.52 2.26 18.84
C GLN A 148 12.54 3.07 19.63
N VAL A 149 13.81 2.79 19.34
CA VAL A 149 14.98 3.52 19.82
C VAL A 149 15.75 3.95 18.61
N SER A 150 15.78 5.25 18.37
CA SER A 150 16.40 5.85 17.19
C SER A 150 17.91 5.65 17.19
N LYS A 151 18.49 5.53 16.00
CA LYS A 151 19.95 5.55 15.81
C LYS A 151 20.53 6.86 16.36
N LYS A 152 21.59 6.75 17.17
CA LYS A 152 22.36 7.91 17.64
C LYS A 152 23.42 8.29 16.61
N ASP A 153 23.82 9.56 16.60
CA ASP A 153 24.92 10.07 15.77
C ASP A 153 24.70 9.86 14.26
N MET A 154 23.52 10.24 13.76
CA MET A 154 23.18 10.15 12.34
C MET A 154 23.96 11.17 11.50
N ASN A 155 24.47 10.73 10.35
CA ASN A 155 24.96 11.65 9.31
C ASN A 155 23.80 12.21 8.47
N LYS A 156 24.05 13.17 7.58
CA LYS A 156 22.99 13.78 6.74
C LYS A 156 22.22 12.80 5.84
N LEU A 157 22.86 11.74 5.37
CA LEU A 157 22.20 10.70 4.57
C LEU A 157 21.35 9.79 5.44
N ASP A 158 21.84 9.42 6.62
CA ASP A 158 21.06 8.71 7.65
C ASP A 158 19.81 9.51 8.00
N GLU A 159 19.93 10.82 8.26
CA GLU A 159 18.80 11.71 8.54
C GLU A 159 17.78 11.75 7.38
N ALA A 160 18.24 11.68 6.12
CA ALA A 160 17.36 11.68 4.97
C ALA A 160 16.56 10.37 4.87
N VAL A 161 17.20 9.22 5.10
CA VAL A 161 16.53 7.91 5.10
C VAL A 161 15.61 7.77 6.33
N ASN A 162 16.07 8.19 7.50
CA ASN A 162 15.33 8.07 8.76
C ASN A 162 13.96 8.75 8.75
N LYS A 163 13.77 9.77 7.89
CA LYS A 163 12.46 10.43 7.70
C LYS A 163 11.39 9.49 7.14
N ASN A 164 11.78 8.51 6.33
CA ASN A 164 10.87 7.57 5.68
C ASN A 164 10.99 6.16 6.29
N PHE A 165 12.19 5.79 6.76
CA PHE A 165 12.51 4.48 7.31
C PHE A 165 13.30 4.64 8.62
N PRO A 166 12.63 4.63 9.78
CA PRO A 166 13.28 4.83 11.07
C PRO A 166 14.45 3.86 11.30
N LEU A 167 15.63 4.44 11.50
CA LEU A 167 16.89 3.75 11.77
C LEU A 167 17.05 3.51 13.27
N GLY A 168 17.77 2.45 13.63
CA GLY A 168 17.96 2.02 15.01
C GLY A 168 17.26 0.70 15.31
N TYR A 169 16.64 0.60 16.48
CA TYR A 169 16.01 -0.63 16.96
C TYR A 169 14.50 -0.46 17.12
N SER A 170 13.75 -1.45 16.69
CA SER A 170 12.31 -1.56 16.94
C SER A 170 12.00 -2.87 17.66
N TYR A 171 11.25 -2.77 18.75
CA TYR A 171 10.78 -3.90 19.54
C TYR A 171 9.27 -3.96 19.41
N LYS A 172 8.77 -5.04 18.83
CA LYS A 172 7.33 -5.24 18.66
C LYS A 172 6.79 -6.11 19.79
N PHE A 173 5.62 -5.72 20.28
CA PHE A 173 4.91 -6.37 21.37
C PHE A 173 3.50 -6.80 20.96
N ASP A 174 3.05 -7.92 21.52
CA ASP A 174 1.63 -8.29 21.52
C ASP A 174 0.86 -7.39 22.50
N ALA A 175 -0.14 -6.67 22.01
CA ALA A 175 -0.88 -5.66 22.77
C ALA A 175 -1.68 -6.25 23.95
N LYS A 176 -2.03 -7.54 23.88
CA LYS A 176 -2.82 -8.20 24.92
C LYS A 176 -1.95 -8.64 26.09
N THR A 177 -0.80 -9.24 25.79
CA THR A 177 0.12 -9.90 26.74
C THR A 177 1.31 -9.04 27.14
N GLY A 178 1.68 -8.06 26.32
CA GLY A 178 2.89 -7.25 26.48
C GLY A 178 4.18 -8.02 26.17
N ASP A 179 4.10 -9.20 25.54
CA ASP A 179 5.28 -10.01 25.21
C ASP A 179 5.96 -9.53 23.93
N VAL A 180 7.30 -9.58 23.91
CA VAL A 180 8.08 -9.24 22.73
C VAL A 180 7.86 -10.32 21.68
N ILE A 181 7.34 -9.93 20.52
CA ILE A 181 7.04 -10.83 19.40
C ILE A 181 7.98 -10.64 18.21
N ALA A 182 8.64 -9.49 18.08
CA ALA A 182 9.70 -9.30 17.10
C ALA A 182 10.72 -8.26 17.55
N LYS A 183 11.94 -8.37 17.01
CA LYS A 183 13.02 -7.39 17.20
C LYS A 183 13.62 -7.06 15.85
N THR A 184 13.67 -5.79 15.50
CA THR A 184 14.24 -5.30 14.23
C THR A 184 15.38 -4.34 14.51
N SER A 185 16.49 -4.51 13.80
CA SER A 185 17.56 -3.52 13.71
C SER A 185 17.64 -2.99 12.28
N ARG A 186 17.71 -1.67 12.12
CA ARG A 186 17.92 -1.00 10.83
C ARG A 186 19.13 -0.10 10.91
N ASP A 187 19.98 -0.20 9.91
CA ASP A 187 21.15 0.64 9.78
C ASP A 187 21.41 0.95 8.30
N THR A 188 22.34 1.86 8.07
CA THR A 188 22.76 2.33 6.76
C THR A 188 24.26 2.16 6.59
N ASP A 189 24.69 1.91 5.37
CA ASP A 189 26.08 1.67 5.02
C ASP A 189 26.33 2.00 3.53
N PHE A 190 27.59 2.03 3.10
CA PHE A 190 27.93 2.04 1.68
C PHE A 190 28.36 0.64 1.24
N ASP A 191 27.82 0.15 0.12
CA ASP A 191 28.19 -1.15 -0.45
C ASP A 191 28.23 -1.07 -1.98
N LYS A 192 28.86 -2.06 -2.62
CA LYS A 192 28.91 -2.15 -4.07
C LYS A 192 27.68 -2.85 -4.63
N VAL A 193 26.89 -2.14 -5.44
CA VAL A 193 25.80 -2.67 -6.24
C VAL A 193 26.14 -2.48 -7.71
N ASP A 194 26.19 -3.57 -8.48
CA ASP A 194 26.57 -3.56 -9.90
C ASP A 194 27.87 -2.78 -10.21
N GLY A 195 28.83 -2.83 -9.27
CA GLY A 195 30.13 -2.17 -9.38
C GLY A 195 30.14 -0.68 -9.02
N LYS A 196 29.02 -0.10 -8.59
CA LYS A 196 28.90 1.28 -8.09
C LYS A 196 28.77 1.29 -6.58
N ASP A 197 29.36 2.28 -5.92
CA ASP A 197 29.18 2.49 -4.49
C ASP A 197 27.80 3.13 -4.25
N GLU A 198 26.89 2.38 -3.65
CA GLU A 198 25.52 2.80 -3.37
C GLU A 198 25.29 2.92 -1.86
N PHE A 199 24.36 3.81 -1.47
CA PHE A 199 23.94 3.96 -0.08
C PHE A 199 22.84 2.93 0.23
N ILE A 200 23.16 1.98 1.11
CA ILE A 200 22.35 0.81 1.41
C ILE A 200 21.71 0.92 2.78
N MET A 201 20.42 0.66 2.84
CA MET A 201 19.72 0.32 4.08
C MET A 201 19.77 -1.20 4.30
N LYS A 202 20.18 -1.61 5.50
CA LYS A 202 20.21 -2.99 5.95
C LYS A 202 19.22 -3.15 7.10
N SER A 203 18.28 -4.09 7.00
CA SER A 203 17.42 -4.49 8.11
C SER A 203 17.68 -5.92 8.53
N THR A 204 17.47 -6.22 9.81
CA THR A 204 17.39 -7.59 10.32
C THR A 204 16.25 -7.68 11.31
N THR A 205 15.26 -8.49 11.00
CA THR A 205 14.09 -8.75 11.85
C THR A 205 14.13 -10.19 12.37
N LYS A 206 14.13 -10.34 13.69
CA LYS A 206 13.91 -11.61 14.37
C LYS A 206 12.45 -11.69 14.79
N ASP A 207 11.65 -12.42 14.03
CA ASP A 207 10.25 -12.72 14.36
C ASP A 207 10.20 -13.92 15.31
N LEU A 208 9.94 -13.63 16.58
CA LEU A 208 9.89 -14.62 17.66
C LEU A 208 8.59 -15.43 17.63
N LYS A 209 7.52 -14.90 17.02
CA LYS A 209 6.23 -15.58 16.88
C LYS A 209 6.31 -16.72 15.85
N ASN A 210 7.00 -16.49 14.74
CA ASN A 210 7.12 -17.48 13.66
C ASN A 210 8.47 -18.20 13.62
N ASN A 211 9.39 -17.84 14.53
CA ASN A 211 10.78 -18.27 14.56
C ASN A 211 11.51 -18.09 13.22
N THR A 212 11.36 -16.89 12.68
CA THR A 212 11.91 -16.49 11.39
C THR A 212 12.94 -15.37 11.59
N VAL A 213 14.02 -15.39 10.81
CA VAL A 213 14.96 -14.29 10.70
C VAL A 213 14.94 -13.77 9.27
N THR A 214 14.55 -12.50 9.10
CA THR A 214 14.50 -11.82 7.82
C THR A 214 15.62 -10.78 7.77
N THR A 215 16.39 -10.75 6.69
CA THR A 215 17.40 -9.72 6.43
C THR A 215 17.17 -9.10 5.07
N ASN A 216 17.07 -7.78 5.01
CA ASN A 216 16.87 -7.04 3.76
C ASN A 216 18.03 -6.09 3.50
N LYS A 217 18.37 -5.94 2.23
CA LYS A 217 19.30 -4.94 1.71
C LYS A 217 18.62 -4.22 0.56
N SER A 218 18.55 -2.90 0.64
CA SER A 218 18.00 -2.06 -0.43
C SER A 218 18.84 -0.81 -0.59
N TYR A 219 19.03 -0.33 -1.82
CA TYR A 219 19.64 0.97 -2.07
C TYR A 219 18.55 2.02 -2.34
N TYR A 220 18.83 3.28 -2.03
CA TYR A 220 17.93 4.39 -2.37
C TYR A 220 18.21 4.89 -3.79
N ASP A 221 17.27 4.66 -4.70
CA ASP A 221 17.30 5.20 -6.05
C ASP A 221 16.78 6.65 -6.03
N ARG A 222 17.63 7.60 -6.42
CA ARG A 222 17.27 9.03 -6.40
C ARG A 222 16.36 9.42 -7.56
N ASP A 223 16.45 8.72 -8.69
CA ASP A 223 15.65 9.01 -9.89
C ASP A 223 14.22 8.50 -9.69
N GLU A 224 14.07 7.32 -9.08
CA GLU A 224 12.76 6.75 -8.71
C GLU A 224 12.25 7.31 -7.36
N SER A 225 13.14 7.92 -6.55
CA SER A 225 12.86 8.37 -5.17
C SER A 225 12.32 7.24 -4.29
N ASP A 226 12.83 6.02 -4.48
CA ASP A 226 12.35 4.80 -3.83
C ASP A 226 13.51 3.85 -3.49
N PHE A 227 13.24 2.85 -2.63
CA PHE A 227 14.21 1.82 -2.30
C PHE A 227 14.09 0.61 -3.22
N VAL A 228 15.17 0.28 -3.90
CA VAL A 228 15.25 -0.89 -4.76
C VAL A 228 15.87 -2.04 -3.98
N LEU A 229 15.15 -3.17 -3.92
CA LEU A 229 15.59 -4.38 -3.22
C LEU A 229 16.81 -4.99 -3.93
N VAL A 230 17.92 -5.12 -3.20
CA VAL A 230 19.13 -5.83 -3.66
C VAL A 230 19.04 -7.31 -3.29
N GLU A 231 18.69 -7.59 -2.05
CA GLU A 231 18.59 -8.94 -1.53
C GLU A 231 17.64 -8.98 -0.32
N GLN A 232 16.76 -9.97 -0.29
CA GLN A 232 16.08 -10.38 0.92
C GLN A 232 16.40 -11.85 1.19
N LYS A 233 16.67 -12.16 2.45
CA LYS A 233 16.80 -13.53 2.95
C LYS A 233 15.85 -13.76 4.11
N VAL A 234 15.08 -14.85 4.04
CA VAL A 234 14.14 -15.29 5.08
C VAL A 234 14.54 -16.68 5.54
N ILE A 235 15.00 -16.81 6.78
CA ILE A 235 15.37 -18.09 7.40
C ILE A 235 14.26 -18.51 8.35
N LYS A 236 13.57 -19.61 8.03
CA LYS A 236 12.57 -20.23 8.89
C LYS A 236 13.19 -21.35 9.72
N ASN A 237 13.00 -21.30 11.03
CA ASN A 237 13.54 -22.29 11.97
C ASN A 237 12.42 -23.12 12.63
N ASP A 238 12.77 -24.31 13.11
CA ASP A 238 11.91 -25.12 13.97
C ASP A 238 11.90 -24.58 15.41
N LYS A 239 11.10 -25.16 16.31
CA LYS A 239 11.01 -24.69 17.71
C LYS A 239 12.34 -24.75 18.49
N ASN A 240 13.32 -25.50 18.01
CA ASN A 240 14.64 -25.65 18.64
C ASN A 240 15.69 -24.70 18.02
N GLY A 241 15.29 -23.84 17.08
CA GLY A 241 16.19 -22.91 16.38
C GLY A 241 16.97 -23.55 15.24
N LYS A 242 16.64 -24.77 14.82
CA LYS A 242 17.26 -25.41 13.66
C LYS A 242 16.58 -24.95 12.37
N MET A 243 17.38 -24.56 11.38
CA MET A 243 16.89 -24.15 10.07
C MET A 243 16.04 -25.24 9.40
N LEU A 244 14.86 -24.85 8.92
CA LEU A 244 13.99 -25.66 8.07
C LEU A 244 14.18 -25.29 6.60
N ARG A 245 14.18 -23.98 6.32
CA ARG A 245 14.27 -23.41 4.97
C ARG A 245 14.89 -22.02 5.04
N GLU A 246 15.77 -21.73 4.09
CA GLU A 246 16.19 -20.39 3.71
C GLU A 246 15.53 -20.04 2.37
N GLU A 247 14.94 -18.86 2.28
CA GLU A 247 14.42 -18.26 1.06
C GLU A 247 15.27 -17.04 0.73
N VAL A 248 15.75 -16.95 -0.51
CA VAL A 248 16.54 -15.81 -1.00
C VAL A 248 15.84 -15.22 -2.22
N THR A 249 15.59 -13.92 -2.16
CA THR A 249 14.98 -13.10 -3.21
C THR A 249 15.96 -12.05 -3.67
N THR A 250 16.24 -12.00 -4.98
CA THR A 250 17.15 -11.04 -5.61
C THR A 250 16.59 -10.57 -6.95
N PRO A 251 16.93 -9.36 -7.43
CA PRO A 251 16.61 -8.96 -8.81
C PRO A 251 17.08 -10.00 -9.83
N SER A 252 16.27 -10.21 -10.87
CA SER A 252 16.61 -11.10 -11.99
C SER A 252 17.38 -10.39 -13.11
N GLU A 253 17.79 -11.15 -14.12
CA GLU A 253 18.35 -10.60 -15.37
C GLU A 253 17.35 -9.70 -16.12
N ILE A 254 16.06 -10.03 -16.05
CA ILE A 254 14.98 -9.18 -16.56
C ILE A 254 14.60 -8.18 -15.47
N LYS A 255 14.79 -6.89 -15.75
CA LYS A 255 14.50 -5.81 -14.80
C LYS A 255 13.03 -5.82 -14.38
N GLY A 256 12.78 -5.56 -13.10
CA GLY A 256 11.46 -5.59 -12.49
C GLY A 256 10.94 -6.99 -12.12
N ALA A 257 11.60 -8.06 -12.58
CA ALA A 257 11.38 -9.42 -12.10
C ALA A 257 12.40 -9.81 -11.03
N PHE A 258 12.02 -10.79 -10.19
CA PHE A 258 12.84 -11.28 -9.09
C PHE A 258 13.02 -12.80 -9.15
N ASP A 259 14.23 -13.24 -8.87
CA ASP A 259 14.61 -14.62 -8.71
C ASP A 259 14.39 -15.02 -7.25
N VAL A 260 13.70 -16.13 -7.03
CA VAL A 260 13.51 -16.66 -5.68
C VAL A 260 13.88 -18.13 -5.60
N LYS A 261 14.73 -18.44 -4.63
CA LYS A 261 15.30 -19.76 -4.41
C LYS A 261 15.13 -20.19 -2.96
N TYR A 262 14.68 -21.42 -2.78
CA TYR A 262 14.65 -22.08 -1.48
C TYR A 262 15.84 -23.00 -1.32
N THR A 263 16.46 -22.98 -0.14
CA THR A 263 17.45 -23.94 0.32
C THR A 263 16.93 -24.62 1.58
N TYR A 264 16.79 -25.94 1.58
CA TYR A 264 16.30 -26.70 2.73
C TYR A 264 17.45 -27.13 3.64
N ALA A 265 17.11 -27.56 4.87
CA ALA A 265 18.07 -28.05 5.87
C ALA A 265 19.06 -29.13 5.37
N ASN A 266 18.66 -29.93 4.38
CA ASN A 266 19.47 -30.99 3.77
C ASN A 266 20.33 -30.51 2.58
N GLY A 267 20.38 -29.21 2.30
CA GLY A 267 21.10 -28.62 1.17
C GLY A 267 20.38 -28.72 -0.17
N LYS A 268 19.22 -29.39 -0.25
CA LYS A 268 18.41 -29.41 -1.47
C LYS A 268 17.93 -27.99 -1.77
N THR A 269 17.99 -27.60 -3.03
CA THR A 269 17.47 -26.31 -3.50
C THR A 269 16.22 -26.48 -4.35
N LYS A 270 15.35 -25.46 -4.38
CA LYS A 270 14.23 -25.35 -5.31
C LYS A 270 14.15 -23.90 -5.82
N GLN A 271 14.23 -23.71 -7.13
CA GLN A 271 13.92 -22.42 -7.75
C GLN A 271 12.39 -22.27 -7.81
N ILE A 272 11.84 -21.20 -7.26
CA ILE A 272 10.39 -20.94 -7.27
C ILE A 272 10.00 -19.76 -8.17
N ALA A 273 10.94 -18.87 -8.48
CA ALA A 273 10.76 -17.82 -9.49
C ALA A 273 12.10 -17.59 -10.20
N LYS A 274 12.11 -17.51 -11.52
CA LYS A 274 13.32 -17.25 -12.31
C LYS A 274 12.97 -16.42 -13.54
N ALA A 275 13.75 -15.40 -13.82
CA ALA A 275 13.67 -14.66 -15.08
C ALA A 275 15.03 -14.64 -15.80
N THR A 276 15.02 -14.90 -17.11
CA THR A 276 16.22 -15.07 -17.95
C THR A 276 16.05 -14.51 -19.34
N VAL A 277 17.15 -14.09 -19.95
CA VAL A 277 17.20 -13.71 -21.38
C VAL A 277 18.02 -14.72 -22.17
N ASP A 278 17.43 -15.35 -23.18
CA ASP A 278 18.18 -16.17 -24.12
C ASP A 278 19.11 -15.28 -24.95
N LYS A 279 20.42 -15.48 -24.81
CA LYS A 279 21.44 -14.62 -25.45
C LYS A 279 21.52 -14.73 -26.97
N LYS A 280 20.95 -15.78 -27.57
CA LYS A 280 20.98 -15.99 -29.03
C LYS A 280 19.77 -15.36 -29.70
N THR A 281 18.60 -15.50 -29.09
CA THR A 281 17.32 -15.08 -29.66
C THR A 281 16.81 -13.75 -29.10
N GLY A 282 17.27 -13.36 -27.91
CA GLY A 282 16.77 -12.20 -27.17
C GLY A 282 15.46 -12.46 -26.44
N ILE A 283 14.92 -13.69 -26.48
CA ILE A 283 13.66 -14.05 -25.82
C ILE A 283 13.83 -13.92 -24.31
N GLN A 284 12.91 -13.18 -23.70
CA GLN A 284 12.76 -13.03 -22.28
C GLN A 284 11.80 -14.09 -21.75
N THR A 285 12.14 -14.77 -20.66
CA THR A 285 11.28 -15.77 -20.03
C THR A 285 11.23 -15.56 -18.53
N ILE A 286 10.02 -15.49 -17.96
CA ILE A 286 9.75 -15.44 -16.52
C ILE A 286 8.93 -16.68 -16.15
N LYS A 287 9.44 -17.50 -15.23
CA LYS A 287 8.78 -18.72 -14.75
C LYS A 287 8.64 -18.67 -13.23
N LYS A 288 7.42 -18.91 -12.72
CA LYS A 288 7.13 -19.01 -11.30
C LYS A 288 6.34 -20.28 -10.97
N ASP A 289 6.69 -20.93 -9.86
CA ASP A 289 6.01 -22.08 -9.27
C ASP A 289 6.01 -21.94 -7.74
N MET A 290 5.01 -21.21 -7.25
CA MET A 290 4.90 -20.73 -5.88
C MET A 290 3.78 -21.44 -5.14
N LYS A 291 3.88 -21.49 -3.80
CA LYS A 291 2.84 -22.03 -2.93
C LYS A 291 2.60 -21.09 -1.75
N SER A 292 1.33 -20.80 -1.48
CA SER A 292 0.91 -20.07 -0.28
C SER A 292 0.92 -20.96 0.97
N GLU A 293 0.65 -20.37 2.12
CA GLU A 293 0.67 -21.02 3.44
C GLU A 293 -0.33 -22.18 3.53
N ASN A 294 -1.45 -22.08 2.81
CA ASN A 294 -2.52 -23.08 2.84
C ASN A 294 -2.36 -24.19 1.80
N GLY A 295 -1.31 -24.11 0.96
CA GLY A 295 -0.99 -25.08 -0.07
C GLY A 295 -1.53 -24.77 -1.47
N THR A 296 -2.29 -23.69 -1.64
CA THR A 296 -2.70 -23.19 -2.97
C THR A 296 -1.46 -22.82 -3.78
N ARG A 297 -1.41 -23.28 -5.03
CA ARG A 297 -0.24 -23.20 -5.91
C ARG A 297 -0.50 -22.24 -7.05
N THR A 298 0.47 -21.37 -7.31
CA THR A 298 0.50 -20.44 -8.44
C THR A 298 1.58 -20.86 -9.41
N GLN A 299 1.22 -21.03 -10.68
CA GLN A 299 2.15 -21.26 -11.78
C GLN A 299 1.99 -20.14 -12.79
N PHE A 300 3.11 -19.50 -13.17
CA PHE A 300 3.13 -18.38 -14.10
C PHE A 300 4.27 -18.55 -15.10
N LEU A 301 3.96 -18.33 -16.38
CA LEU A 301 4.89 -18.23 -17.49
C LEU A 301 4.61 -16.92 -18.21
N TYR A 302 5.65 -16.13 -18.45
CA TYR A 302 5.63 -15.02 -19.38
C TYR A 302 6.81 -15.18 -20.33
N GLU A 303 6.56 -15.10 -21.63
CA GLU A 303 7.59 -15.05 -22.66
C GLU A 303 7.35 -13.83 -23.55
N ASP A 304 8.43 -13.16 -23.95
CA ASP A 304 8.40 -11.97 -24.81
C ASP A 304 9.64 -11.96 -25.70
N ASP A 305 9.42 -11.86 -27.01
CA ASP A 305 10.50 -11.78 -27.98
C ASP A 305 10.84 -10.32 -28.35
N PRO A 306 11.96 -10.07 -29.03
CA PRO A 306 12.34 -8.70 -29.42
C PRO A 306 11.34 -7.99 -30.37
N GLN A 307 10.44 -8.73 -31.01
CA GLN A 307 9.39 -8.20 -31.87
C GLN A 307 8.15 -7.77 -31.08
N GLY A 308 8.01 -8.22 -29.82
CA GLY A 308 6.88 -7.97 -28.95
C GLY A 308 5.82 -9.08 -28.99
N ASN A 309 6.14 -10.24 -29.56
CA ASN A 309 5.29 -11.41 -29.46
C ASN A 309 5.37 -11.96 -28.04
N ARG A 310 4.20 -12.08 -27.39
CA ARG A 310 4.11 -12.42 -25.97
C ARG A 310 3.22 -13.61 -25.73
N ILE A 311 3.59 -14.41 -24.73
CA ILE A 311 2.79 -15.51 -24.20
C ILE A 311 2.66 -15.31 -22.69
N VAL A 312 1.44 -15.48 -22.16
CA VAL A 312 1.19 -15.48 -20.72
C VAL A 312 0.35 -16.69 -20.35
N ASP A 313 0.92 -17.61 -19.58
CA ASP A 313 0.17 -18.71 -18.97
C ASP A 313 0.17 -18.55 -17.44
N TYR A 314 -1.01 -18.48 -16.86
CA TYR A 314 -1.20 -18.35 -15.42
C TYR A 314 -2.26 -19.34 -14.93
N LYS A 315 -1.83 -20.26 -14.08
CA LYS A 315 -2.68 -21.27 -13.44
C LYS A 315 -2.62 -21.18 -11.92
N ILE A 316 -3.78 -21.28 -11.28
CA ILE A 316 -3.91 -21.40 -9.83
C ILE A 316 -4.65 -22.69 -9.52
N THR A 317 -4.10 -23.50 -8.62
CA THR A 317 -4.75 -24.73 -8.13
C THR A 317 -4.82 -24.75 -6.62
N ASP A 318 -5.90 -25.28 -6.05
CA ASP A 318 -5.97 -25.53 -4.62
C ASP A 318 -4.93 -26.58 -4.16
N LYS A 319 -4.86 -26.81 -2.84
CA LYS A 319 -3.95 -27.79 -2.24
C LYS A 319 -4.11 -29.23 -2.74
N ASN A 320 -5.26 -29.57 -3.34
CA ASN A 320 -5.58 -30.90 -3.87
C ASN A 320 -5.37 -30.97 -5.39
N GLY A 321 -4.96 -29.88 -6.04
CA GLY A 321 -4.77 -29.80 -7.48
C GLY A 321 -6.01 -29.41 -8.28
N LYS A 322 -7.13 -29.07 -7.63
CA LYS A 322 -8.32 -28.53 -8.34
C LYS A 322 -7.96 -27.16 -8.91
N ILE A 323 -8.22 -26.96 -10.20
CA ILE A 323 -8.01 -25.67 -10.87
C ILE A 323 -9.00 -24.65 -10.29
N LEU A 324 -8.47 -23.53 -9.81
CA LEU A 324 -9.22 -22.37 -9.35
C LEU A 324 -9.20 -21.26 -10.40
N MET A 325 -8.12 -21.16 -11.18
CA MET A 325 -7.98 -20.20 -12.28
C MET A 325 -7.09 -20.79 -13.36
N SER A 326 -7.43 -20.54 -14.61
CA SER A 326 -6.56 -20.76 -15.76
C SER A 326 -6.68 -19.57 -16.71
N ASN A 327 -5.55 -19.05 -17.14
CA ASN A 327 -5.44 -17.98 -18.12
C ASN A 327 -4.32 -18.36 -19.08
N SER A 328 -4.61 -18.41 -20.37
CA SER A 328 -3.62 -18.59 -21.42
C SER A 328 -3.85 -17.51 -22.46
N GLN A 329 -2.83 -16.68 -22.69
CA GLN A 329 -2.89 -15.53 -23.57
C GLN A 329 -1.73 -15.56 -24.55
N SER A 330 -1.97 -15.04 -25.75
CA SER A 330 -0.93 -14.70 -26.70
C SER A 330 -1.14 -13.30 -27.26
N PHE A 331 -0.05 -12.66 -27.67
CA PHE A 331 -0.07 -11.42 -28.41
C PHE A 331 0.96 -11.53 -29.53
N GLU A 332 0.53 -11.40 -30.77
CA GLU A 332 1.36 -11.54 -31.96
C GLU A 332 1.43 -10.20 -32.69
N VAL A 333 2.64 -9.77 -33.03
CA VAL A 333 2.91 -8.59 -33.86
C VAL A 333 3.00 -9.06 -35.30
N VAL A 334 1.92 -8.86 -36.06
CA VAL A 334 1.87 -9.18 -37.50
C VAL A 334 2.66 -8.16 -38.28
N ASP A 335 2.43 -6.88 -38.00
CA ASP A 335 3.22 -5.76 -38.49
C ASP A 335 3.10 -4.54 -37.54
N LYS A 336 3.66 -3.38 -37.92
CA LYS A 336 3.67 -2.16 -37.09
C LYS A 336 2.27 -1.67 -36.67
N ASN A 337 1.25 -2.01 -37.46
CA ASN A 337 -0.11 -1.49 -37.34
C ASN A 337 -1.17 -2.60 -37.25
N HIS A 338 -0.76 -3.85 -37.11
CA HIS A 338 -1.66 -5.01 -37.04
C HIS A 338 -1.13 -6.05 -36.07
N PHE A 339 -2.00 -6.49 -35.15
CA PHE A 339 -1.67 -7.39 -34.06
C PHE A 339 -2.80 -8.39 -33.85
N ILE A 340 -2.45 -9.61 -33.44
CA ILE A 340 -3.42 -10.64 -33.06
C ILE A 340 -3.25 -10.96 -31.59
N SER A 341 -4.28 -10.70 -30.78
CA SER A 341 -4.31 -11.11 -29.38
C SER A 341 -5.20 -12.34 -29.23
N SER A 342 -4.84 -13.25 -28.33
CA SER A 342 -5.72 -14.35 -27.94
C SER A 342 -5.78 -14.51 -26.43
N LYS A 343 -6.91 -14.98 -25.93
CA LYS A 343 -7.12 -15.36 -24.54
C LYS A 343 -8.07 -16.55 -24.47
N ASN A 344 -7.63 -17.64 -23.84
CA ASN A 344 -8.41 -18.85 -23.62
C ASN A 344 -9.15 -19.33 -24.91
N GLY A 345 -8.50 -19.25 -26.07
CA GLY A 345 -9.06 -19.65 -27.36
C GLY A 345 -9.84 -18.58 -28.14
N TYR A 346 -10.21 -17.46 -27.50
CA TYR A 346 -10.79 -16.30 -28.18
C TYR A 346 -9.69 -15.51 -28.87
N LYS A 347 -9.96 -14.97 -30.05
CA LYS A 347 -9.01 -14.19 -30.84
C LYS A 347 -9.54 -12.80 -31.11
N TYR A 348 -8.65 -11.83 -31.06
CA TYR A 348 -8.91 -10.43 -31.30
C TYR A 348 -7.96 -9.91 -32.38
N ASP A 349 -8.52 -9.37 -33.44
CA ASP A 349 -7.78 -8.68 -34.49
C ASP A 349 -7.70 -7.19 -34.14
N ILE A 350 -6.48 -6.67 -34.00
CA ILE A 350 -6.20 -5.30 -33.59
C ILE A 350 -5.50 -4.58 -34.73
N THR A 351 -6.12 -3.53 -35.24
CA THR A 351 -5.54 -2.68 -36.30
C THR A 351 -5.47 -1.23 -35.86
N THR A 352 -4.49 -0.49 -36.38
CA THR A 352 -4.30 0.92 -36.04
C THR A 352 -3.94 1.75 -37.25
N ASP A 353 -4.61 2.90 -37.36
CA ASP A 353 -4.33 3.94 -38.34
C ASP A 353 -3.92 5.24 -37.62
N ASP A 354 -3.85 6.36 -38.35
CA ASP A 354 -3.45 7.66 -37.79
C ASP A 354 -4.47 8.24 -36.77
N GLU A 355 -5.73 7.80 -36.82
CA GLU A 355 -6.83 8.35 -36.02
C GLU A 355 -7.34 7.39 -34.93
N ASN A 356 -7.26 6.08 -35.17
CA ASN A 356 -7.92 5.05 -34.38
C ASN A 356 -7.04 3.82 -34.15
N LEU A 357 -7.33 3.16 -33.03
CA LEU A 357 -7.03 1.74 -32.81
C LEU A 357 -8.36 1.00 -32.77
N THR A 358 -8.55 0.04 -33.66
CA THR A 358 -9.74 -0.79 -33.79
C THR A 358 -9.43 -2.20 -33.29
N VAL A 359 -10.32 -2.78 -32.51
CA VAL A 359 -10.22 -4.17 -32.06
C VAL A 359 -11.50 -4.91 -32.39
N LYS A 360 -11.36 -6.06 -33.04
CA LYS A 360 -12.44 -6.94 -33.43
C LYS A 360 -12.31 -8.28 -32.70
N ASP A 361 -13.32 -8.62 -31.91
CA ASP A 361 -13.50 -9.96 -31.37
C ASP A 361 -13.95 -10.89 -32.51
N LEU A 362 -13.10 -11.84 -32.87
CA LEU A 362 -13.35 -12.76 -33.98
C LEU A 362 -14.35 -13.87 -33.63
N HIS A 363 -14.56 -14.14 -32.34
CA HIS A 363 -15.50 -15.16 -31.89
C HIS A 363 -16.94 -14.64 -31.94
N HIS A 364 -17.17 -13.46 -31.35
CA HIS A 364 -18.50 -12.84 -31.31
C HIS A 364 -18.79 -11.95 -32.53
N ASN A 365 -17.78 -11.69 -33.36
CA ASN A 365 -17.84 -10.77 -34.49
C ASN A 365 -18.30 -9.35 -34.08
N THR A 366 -17.85 -8.90 -32.91
CA THR A 366 -18.07 -7.55 -32.39
C THR A 366 -16.82 -6.70 -32.52
N GLU A 367 -16.97 -5.40 -32.69
CA GLU A 367 -15.86 -4.48 -32.90
C GLU A 367 -16.02 -3.23 -32.03
N THR A 368 -14.89 -2.68 -31.58
CA THR A 368 -14.84 -1.37 -30.93
C THR A 368 -13.57 -0.61 -31.35
N SER A 369 -13.53 0.70 -31.09
CA SER A 369 -12.41 1.54 -31.49
C SER A 369 -12.11 2.66 -30.50
N ILE A 370 -10.82 2.92 -30.32
CA ILE A 370 -10.27 4.03 -29.53
C ILE A 370 -9.87 5.13 -30.51
N ASN A 371 -10.67 6.19 -30.59
CA ASN A 371 -10.29 7.37 -31.36
C ASN A 371 -9.26 8.22 -30.60
N PHE A 372 -8.05 8.33 -31.13
CA PHE A 372 -6.93 8.98 -30.45
C PHE A 372 -7.18 10.46 -30.19
N LYS A 373 -7.84 11.18 -31.12
CA LYS A 373 -8.16 12.61 -30.93
C LYS A 373 -9.15 12.84 -29.81
N LYS A 374 -10.12 11.94 -29.63
CA LYS A 374 -11.17 12.04 -28.59
C LYS A 374 -10.70 11.54 -27.23
N LYS A 375 -9.95 10.43 -27.21
CA LYS A 375 -9.57 9.69 -26.00
C LYS A 375 -8.19 10.09 -25.47
N CYS A 376 -7.20 10.40 -26.31
CA CYS A 376 -5.81 10.66 -25.89
C CYS A 376 -5.46 12.16 -25.81
N LYS A 377 -4.81 12.57 -24.74
CA LYS A 377 -4.31 13.94 -24.50
C LYS A 377 -2.88 13.94 -23.97
N GLY A 378 -2.19 15.07 -24.09
CA GLY A 378 -0.81 15.21 -23.63
C GLY A 378 0.14 14.44 -24.54
N ASN A 379 0.98 13.58 -23.95
CA ASN A 379 1.95 12.76 -24.68
C ASN A 379 1.26 11.64 -25.48
N LYS A 380 0.69 11.98 -26.64
CA LYS A 380 -0.14 11.07 -27.43
C LYS A 380 0.63 9.90 -28.03
N GLU A 381 1.87 10.13 -28.45
CA GLU A 381 2.68 9.10 -29.11
C GLU A 381 2.97 7.94 -28.15
N GLU A 382 3.40 8.25 -26.93
CA GLU A 382 3.58 7.26 -25.86
C GLU A 382 2.28 6.52 -25.53
N LEU A 383 1.15 7.22 -25.43
CA LEU A 383 -0.15 6.59 -25.20
C LEU A 383 -0.54 5.63 -26.33
N ILE A 384 -0.32 6.00 -27.59
CA ILE A 384 -0.62 5.14 -28.74
C ILE A 384 0.28 3.91 -28.72
N ASN A 385 1.58 4.09 -28.48
CA ASN A 385 2.54 2.99 -28.39
C ASN A 385 2.22 2.03 -27.24
N LEU A 386 1.73 2.54 -26.11
CA LEU A 386 1.24 1.75 -24.99
C LEU A 386 -0.01 0.96 -25.37
N LEU A 387 -1.01 1.61 -25.98
CA LEU A 387 -2.27 0.96 -26.39
C LEU A 387 -2.05 -0.18 -27.40
N LYS A 388 -1.06 -0.05 -28.28
CA LYS A 388 -0.63 -1.12 -29.21
C LYS A 388 -0.10 -2.36 -28.49
N LYS A 389 0.21 -2.30 -27.19
CA LYS A 389 0.69 -3.44 -26.38
C LYS A 389 -0.41 -4.05 -25.50
N VAL A 390 -1.61 -3.49 -25.49
CA VAL A 390 -2.71 -3.94 -24.62
C VAL A 390 -3.41 -5.17 -25.25
N PRO A 391 -3.68 -6.24 -24.48
CA PRO A 391 -4.47 -7.38 -24.95
C PRO A 391 -5.86 -6.97 -25.50
N GLY A 392 -6.36 -7.71 -26.48
CA GLY A 392 -7.58 -7.36 -27.22
C GLY A 392 -8.82 -7.22 -26.34
N GLU A 393 -9.00 -8.13 -25.40
CA GLU A 393 -10.09 -8.12 -24.43
C GLU A 393 -10.01 -6.89 -23.49
N GLU A 394 -8.80 -6.49 -23.08
CA GLU A 394 -8.59 -5.33 -22.22
C GLU A 394 -8.78 -4.01 -23.00
N LEU A 395 -8.63 -4.02 -24.33
CA LEU A 395 -8.98 -2.88 -25.19
C LEU A 395 -10.50 -2.63 -25.26
N PHE A 396 -11.33 -3.69 -25.24
CA PHE A 396 -12.77 -3.54 -25.07
C PHE A 396 -13.10 -2.86 -23.74
N GLU A 397 -12.51 -3.37 -22.65
CA GLU A 397 -12.69 -2.79 -21.31
C GLU A 397 -12.18 -1.36 -21.23
N THR A 398 -11.13 -1.02 -21.97
CA THR A 398 -10.61 0.36 -22.08
C THR A 398 -11.68 1.29 -22.69
N VAL A 399 -12.35 0.87 -23.77
CA VAL A 399 -13.40 1.70 -24.39
C VAL A 399 -14.58 1.90 -23.45
N ASP A 400 -15.00 0.83 -22.77
CA ASP A 400 -16.19 0.78 -21.90
C ASP A 400 -15.97 1.53 -20.57
N SER A 401 -14.77 1.43 -20.01
CA SER A 401 -14.47 1.92 -18.65
C SER A 401 -13.87 3.32 -18.65
N ILE A 402 -13.07 3.66 -19.65
CA ILE A 402 -12.23 4.87 -19.64
C ILE A 402 -12.79 5.91 -20.59
N LYS A 403 -13.02 7.12 -20.06
CA LYS A 403 -13.50 8.26 -20.82
C LYS A 403 -12.36 8.95 -21.59
N LYS A 404 -11.23 9.24 -20.93
CA LYS A 404 -10.05 9.90 -21.54
C LYS A 404 -8.76 9.44 -20.85
N MET A 405 -7.65 9.50 -21.59
CA MET A 405 -6.30 9.16 -21.17
C MET A 405 -5.41 10.39 -21.36
N THR A 406 -4.62 10.73 -20.34
CA THR A 406 -3.64 11.82 -20.41
C THR A 406 -2.24 11.28 -20.12
N GLY A 407 -1.33 11.45 -21.08
CA GLY A 407 0.04 10.97 -20.96
C GLY A 407 0.83 11.73 -19.90
N LYS A 408 1.54 11.01 -19.03
CA LYS A 408 2.46 11.54 -18.01
C LYS A 408 3.89 11.06 -18.25
N LYS A 409 4.87 11.83 -17.79
CA LYS A 409 6.29 11.42 -17.82
C LYS A 409 6.62 10.41 -16.72
N ASN A 410 6.17 10.68 -15.50
CA ASN A 410 6.43 9.79 -14.37
C ASN A 410 5.35 8.68 -14.31
N VAL A 411 5.78 7.44 -14.50
CA VAL A 411 4.91 6.25 -14.49
C VAL A 411 4.31 6.01 -13.10
N LEU A 412 5.07 6.25 -12.02
CA LEU A 412 4.62 6.00 -10.64
C LEU A 412 3.57 7.01 -10.15
N GLU A 413 3.36 8.12 -10.87
CA GLU A 413 2.29 9.09 -10.58
C GLU A 413 1.03 8.87 -11.43
N SER A 414 0.90 7.68 -12.03
CA SER A 414 -0.31 7.28 -12.75
C SER A 414 -1.47 7.10 -11.78
N TYR A 415 -2.68 7.39 -12.26
CA TYR A 415 -3.89 7.20 -11.46
C TYR A 415 -5.15 7.21 -12.33
N PHE A 416 -6.16 6.46 -11.89
CA PHE A 416 -7.54 6.54 -12.34
C PHE A 416 -8.38 7.49 -11.47
N ASN A 417 -9.21 8.30 -12.12
CA ASN A 417 -10.17 9.17 -11.44
C ASN A 417 -11.61 8.65 -11.63
N PRO A 418 -12.26 8.12 -10.58
CA PRO A 418 -13.60 7.50 -10.69
C PRO A 418 -14.71 8.50 -11.03
N VAL A 419 -14.55 9.77 -10.66
CA VAL A 419 -15.54 10.83 -10.93
C VAL A 419 -15.62 11.11 -12.43
N THR A 420 -14.46 11.36 -13.04
CA THR A 420 -14.34 11.76 -14.45
C THR A 420 -14.22 10.57 -15.40
N LYS A 421 -13.90 9.38 -14.86
CA LYS A 421 -13.47 8.18 -15.61
C LYS A 421 -12.24 8.42 -16.49
N ASN A 422 -11.35 9.32 -16.08
CA ASN A 422 -10.11 9.59 -16.80
C ASN A 422 -8.95 8.83 -16.14
N ILE A 423 -7.96 8.43 -16.93
CA ILE A 423 -6.66 7.98 -16.42
C ILE A 423 -5.57 8.97 -16.78
N ASN A 424 -4.60 9.11 -15.90
CA ASN A 424 -3.30 9.72 -16.18
C ASN A 424 -2.27 8.61 -16.13
N ILE A 425 -1.48 8.44 -17.18
CA ILE A 425 -0.68 7.22 -17.35
C ILE A 425 0.63 7.52 -18.08
N GLY A 426 1.74 6.96 -17.58
CA GLY A 426 3.01 6.89 -18.32
C GLY A 426 3.06 5.68 -19.26
N ASP A 427 4.07 5.59 -20.12
CA ASP A 427 4.28 4.43 -21.02
C ASP A 427 4.76 3.19 -20.25
N ASP A 428 3.85 2.54 -19.54
CA ASP A 428 4.07 1.26 -18.87
C ASP A 428 2.80 0.40 -18.90
N LEU A 429 2.93 -0.83 -19.40
CA LEU A 429 1.79 -1.73 -19.59
C LEU A 429 1.22 -2.24 -18.26
N PHE A 430 2.08 -2.55 -17.29
CA PHE A 430 1.66 -3.06 -15.99
C PHE A 430 0.80 -2.02 -15.25
N VAL A 431 1.28 -0.78 -15.20
CA VAL A 431 0.57 0.34 -14.57
C VAL A 431 -0.70 0.70 -15.33
N PHE A 432 -0.69 0.68 -16.66
CA PHE A 432 -1.93 0.90 -17.43
C PHE A 432 -3.00 -0.13 -17.09
N LEU A 433 -2.62 -1.40 -17.03
CA LEU A 433 -3.53 -2.50 -16.69
C LEU A 433 -4.00 -2.43 -15.23
N HIS A 434 -3.15 -1.96 -14.32
CA HIS A 434 -3.53 -1.66 -12.94
C HIS A 434 -4.63 -0.58 -12.91
N GLU A 435 -4.40 0.57 -13.55
CA GLU A 435 -5.40 1.65 -13.61
C GLU A 435 -6.69 1.25 -14.33
N LEU A 436 -6.58 0.40 -15.36
CA LEU A 436 -7.73 -0.20 -16.02
C LEU A 436 -8.52 -1.10 -15.07
N GLY A 437 -7.84 -1.84 -14.18
CA GLY A 437 -8.50 -2.64 -13.14
C GLY A 437 -9.35 -1.78 -12.18
N HIS A 438 -8.84 -0.62 -11.75
CA HIS A 438 -9.64 0.38 -11.01
C HIS A 438 -10.85 0.87 -11.83
N ALA A 439 -10.64 1.14 -13.13
CA ALA A 439 -11.70 1.59 -14.01
C ALA A 439 -12.81 0.53 -14.20
N LYS A 440 -12.43 -0.74 -14.34
CA LYS A 440 -13.33 -1.90 -14.42
C LYS A 440 -14.15 -2.02 -13.15
N ASP A 441 -13.51 -1.97 -11.98
CA ASP A 441 -14.18 -2.02 -10.68
C ASP A 441 -15.18 -0.85 -10.49
N ALA A 442 -14.89 0.32 -11.05
CA ALA A 442 -15.72 1.52 -10.96
C ALA A 442 -16.81 1.64 -12.05
N GLN A 443 -16.93 0.70 -12.99
CA GLN A 443 -17.79 0.84 -14.18
C GLN A 443 -19.23 1.22 -13.83
N ASN A 444 -19.81 0.53 -12.84
CA ASN A 444 -21.22 0.64 -12.44
C ASN A 444 -21.50 1.71 -11.38
N GLN A 445 -20.49 2.48 -10.95
CA GLN A 445 -20.70 3.52 -9.95
C GLN A 445 -21.55 4.68 -10.49
N LYS A 446 -22.69 4.92 -9.85
CA LYS A 446 -23.66 5.97 -10.20
C LYS A 446 -23.66 7.09 -9.17
N GLY A 447 -23.74 8.33 -9.63
CA GLY A 447 -23.78 9.51 -8.74
C GLY A 447 -22.38 9.95 -8.26
N PHE A 448 -22.25 11.24 -7.94
CA PHE A 448 -20.99 11.84 -7.53
C PHE A 448 -20.47 11.26 -6.19
N PHE A 449 -21.37 11.14 -5.20
CA PHE A 449 -20.99 10.65 -3.87
C PHE A 449 -20.50 9.21 -3.89
N ASN A 450 -21.21 8.28 -4.55
CA ASN A 450 -20.78 6.88 -4.60
C ASN A 450 -19.41 6.74 -5.29
N LYS A 451 -19.17 7.49 -6.36
CA LYS A 451 -17.85 7.53 -7.01
C LYS A 451 -16.74 8.09 -6.11
N LEU A 452 -17.06 9.07 -5.27
CA LEU A 452 -16.10 9.66 -4.33
C LEU A 452 -15.75 8.72 -3.19
N VAL A 453 -16.75 8.03 -2.62
CA VAL A 453 -16.56 7.15 -1.45
C VAL A 453 -16.30 5.69 -1.82
N GLY A 454 -16.26 5.36 -3.11
CA GLY A 454 -16.00 3.99 -3.58
C GLY A 454 -17.20 3.04 -3.51
N ASP A 455 -18.41 3.53 -3.23
CA ASP A 455 -19.62 2.70 -3.18
C ASP A 455 -20.09 2.29 -4.59
N GLY A 456 -20.65 1.09 -4.73
CA GLY A 456 -21.07 0.51 -6.01
C GLY A 456 -19.94 0.00 -6.90
N ARG A 457 -18.74 -0.24 -6.34
CA ARG A 457 -17.66 -0.97 -7.01
C ARG A 457 -18.07 -2.42 -7.26
N ILE A 458 -17.74 -2.98 -8.42
CA ILE A 458 -18.25 -4.28 -8.86
C ILE A 458 -17.58 -5.43 -8.10
N PHE A 459 -16.25 -5.43 -8.03
CA PHE A 459 -15.46 -6.52 -7.49
C PHE A 459 -15.08 -6.25 -6.03
N THR A 460 -14.70 -5.01 -5.71
CA THR A 460 -14.33 -4.63 -4.34
C THR A 460 -15.49 -4.82 -3.35
N ASN A 461 -16.74 -4.64 -3.79
CA ASN A 461 -17.93 -4.83 -2.93
C ASN A 461 -18.49 -6.26 -2.96
N ASP A 462 -17.91 -7.17 -3.75
CA ASP A 462 -18.31 -8.58 -3.77
C ASP A 462 -17.95 -9.26 -2.44
N LYS A 463 -18.94 -9.94 -1.84
CA LYS A 463 -18.79 -10.53 -0.50
C LYS A 463 -17.92 -11.77 -0.47
N ASP A 464 -17.89 -12.54 -1.55
CA ASP A 464 -17.05 -13.74 -1.64
C ASP A 464 -15.59 -13.35 -1.88
N ILE A 465 -15.34 -12.32 -2.69
CA ILE A 465 -14.01 -11.73 -2.86
C ILE A 465 -13.51 -11.16 -1.52
N GLN A 466 -14.31 -10.31 -0.85
CA GLN A 466 -13.96 -9.74 0.46
C GLN A 466 -13.60 -10.83 1.48
N LYS A 467 -14.43 -11.86 1.60
CA LYS A 467 -14.21 -12.96 2.54
C LYS A 467 -12.91 -13.70 2.25
N THR A 468 -12.62 -13.97 0.97
CA THR A 468 -11.40 -14.67 0.55
C THR A 468 -10.17 -13.82 0.85
N PHE A 469 -10.21 -12.55 0.47
CA PHE A 469 -9.14 -11.59 0.72
C PHE A 469 -8.83 -11.44 2.20
N PHE A 470 -9.83 -11.23 3.06
CA PHE A 470 -9.58 -11.06 4.49
C PHE A 470 -9.00 -12.31 5.15
N LYS A 471 -9.38 -13.50 4.68
CA LYS A 471 -8.81 -14.77 5.15
C LYS A 471 -7.35 -14.92 4.74
N GLU A 472 -7.01 -14.61 3.49
CA GLU A 472 -5.61 -14.64 3.01
C GLU A 472 -4.78 -13.57 3.72
N ARG A 473 -5.31 -12.35 3.91
CA ARG A 473 -4.66 -11.26 4.65
C ARG A 473 -4.37 -11.64 6.10
N GLU A 474 -5.35 -12.20 6.82
CA GLU A 474 -5.16 -12.67 8.20
C GLU A 474 -4.09 -13.77 8.26
N THR A 475 -4.11 -14.70 7.30
CA THR A 475 -3.11 -15.76 7.20
C THR A 475 -1.72 -15.18 6.95
N PHE A 476 -1.61 -14.25 6.01
CA PHE A 476 -0.36 -13.59 5.67
C PHE A 476 0.22 -12.82 6.86
N ASN A 477 -0.59 -11.96 7.51
CA ASN A 477 -0.20 -11.25 8.73
C ASN A 477 0.21 -12.21 9.86
N LYS A 478 -0.42 -13.38 9.96
CA LYS A 478 -0.06 -14.34 11.01
C LYS A 478 1.35 -14.88 10.85
N TYR A 479 1.79 -15.17 9.62
CA TYR A 479 2.99 -15.97 9.35
C TYR A 479 4.22 -15.18 8.86
N HIS A 480 4.09 -13.89 8.60
CA HIS A 480 5.17 -13.06 8.04
C HIS A 480 5.58 -11.91 8.96
N SER A 481 6.86 -11.56 8.89
CA SER A 481 7.46 -10.41 9.58
C SER A 481 6.98 -9.09 8.98
N ASP A 482 7.14 -7.96 9.69
CA ASP A 482 6.77 -6.66 9.13
C ASP A 482 7.56 -6.32 7.88
N ASP A 483 8.86 -6.63 7.85
CA ASP A 483 9.70 -6.40 6.66
C ASP A 483 9.14 -7.13 5.42
N GLU A 484 8.52 -8.31 5.60
CA GLU A 484 7.81 -9.01 4.54
C GLU A 484 6.42 -8.39 4.26
N ARG A 485 5.70 -7.96 5.30
CA ARG A 485 4.38 -7.31 5.16
C ARG A 485 4.48 -5.96 4.44
N GLU A 486 5.62 -5.27 4.56
CA GLU A 486 5.85 -4.00 3.89
C GLU A 486 5.76 -4.10 2.37
N HIS A 487 6.24 -5.19 1.77
CA HIS A 487 6.16 -5.42 0.31
C HIS A 487 4.73 -5.37 -0.22
N VAL A 488 3.75 -5.75 0.59
CA VAL A 488 2.32 -5.77 0.25
C VAL A 488 1.50 -4.88 1.16
N SER A 489 2.13 -3.87 1.77
CA SER A 489 1.41 -3.00 2.71
C SER A 489 0.34 -2.16 2.03
N TYR A 490 0.53 -1.88 0.74
CA TYR A 490 -0.48 -1.28 -0.13
C TYR A 490 -1.82 -2.05 -0.13
N PHE A 491 -1.77 -3.37 0.05
CA PHE A 491 -2.95 -4.24 0.13
C PHE A 491 -3.37 -4.55 1.56
N THR A 492 -2.42 -4.74 2.47
CA THR A 492 -2.64 -5.48 3.73
C THR A 492 -2.81 -4.61 4.98
N GLN A 493 -2.53 -3.30 4.91
CA GLN A 493 -2.76 -2.40 6.04
C GLN A 493 -4.24 -2.40 6.48
N ALA A 494 -4.48 -2.36 7.79
CA ALA A 494 -5.82 -2.46 8.37
C ALA A 494 -6.70 -1.27 7.99
N LYS A 495 -6.12 -0.07 8.02
CA LYS A 495 -6.68 1.15 7.42
C LYS A 495 -5.99 1.29 6.06
N GLY A 496 -6.53 0.63 5.05
CA GLY A 496 -5.90 0.52 3.72
C GLY A 496 -5.72 1.88 3.02
N HIS A 497 -5.26 1.84 1.76
CA HIS A 497 -5.18 3.02 0.91
C HIS A 497 -6.54 3.77 0.88
N TYR A 498 -6.54 5.10 0.98
CA TYR A 498 -7.76 5.93 1.19
C TYR A 498 -8.54 5.71 2.52
N GLN A 499 -7.88 5.19 3.58
CA GLN A 499 -8.39 5.11 4.96
C GLN A 499 -9.63 4.23 5.17
N GLY A 500 -9.95 3.35 4.23
CA GLY A 500 -11.05 2.37 4.35
C GLY A 500 -10.53 0.92 4.47
N GLU A 501 -11.29 0.06 5.14
CA GLU A 501 -10.97 -1.38 5.28
C GLU A 501 -10.90 -2.12 3.92
N LEU A 502 -11.62 -1.60 2.91
CA LEU A 502 -11.68 -2.13 1.55
C LEU A 502 -10.72 -1.44 0.58
N GLY A 503 -10.01 -0.40 1.02
CA GLY A 503 -9.05 0.32 0.19
C GLY A 503 -7.95 -0.58 -0.34
N GLY A 504 -7.38 -1.42 0.52
CA GLY A 504 -6.39 -2.41 0.11
C GLY A 504 -6.92 -3.46 -0.87
N LEU A 505 -8.20 -3.85 -0.78
CA LEU A 505 -8.82 -4.78 -1.72
C LEU A 505 -9.00 -4.15 -3.11
N ALA A 506 -9.35 -2.87 -3.20
CA ALA A 506 -9.41 -2.17 -4.48
C ALA A 506 -8.08 -2.21 -5.24
N GLU A 507 -6.96 -2.06 -4.52
CA GLU A 507 -5.63 -2.18 -5.11
C GLU A 507 -5.30 -3.61 -5.52
N VAL A 508 -5.74 -4.62 -4.75
CA VAL A 508 -5.62 -6.04 -5.14
C VAL A 508 -6.42 -6.34 -6.41
N VAL A 509 -7.62 -5.77 -6.57
CA VAL A 509 -8.42 -5.87 -7.81
C VAL A 509 -7.68 -5.29 -9.01
N ALA A 510 -7.14 -4.09 -8.85
CA ALA A 510 -6.36 -3.42 -9.87
C ALA A 510 -5.11 -4.22 -10.27
N GLU A 511 -4.32 -4.64 -9.29
CA GLU A 511 -3.08 -5.37 -9.53
C GLU A 511 -3.33 -6.79 -10.02
N THR A 512 -4.46 -7.42 -9.64
CA THR A 512 -4.91 -8.68 -10.24
C THR A 512 -5.08 -8.54 -11.75
N ASN A 513 -5.65 -7.42 -12.23
CA ASN A 513 -5.77 -7.15 -13.66
C ASN A 513 -4.39 -7.04 -14.33
N ALA A 514 -3.40 -6.43 -13.66
CA ALA A 514 -2.04 -6.30 -14.20
C ALA A 514 -1.26 -7.62 -14.20
N VAL A 515 -1.13 -8.30 -13.05
CA VAL A 515 -0.30 -9.52 -12.89
C VAL A 515 -0.82 -10.73 -13.65
N THR A 516 -2.06 -10.67 -14.14
CA THR A 516 -2.65 -11.73 -14.97
C THR A 516 -2.45 -11.52 -16.46
N ASN A 517 -1.99 -10.34 -16.86
CA ASN A 517 -1.77 -9.93 -18.25
C ASN A 517 -0.30 -9.61 -18.55
N THR A 518 0.51 -9.26 -17.55
CA THR A 518 1.93 -8.90 -17.71
C THR A 518 2.70 -9.02 -16.38
N PHE A 519 3.96 -8.58 -16.37
CA PHE A 519 4.82 -8.44 -15.19
C PHE A 519 5.28 -6.98 -15.03
N THR A 520 5.86 -6.66 -13.86
CA THR A 520 6.49 -5.36 -13.58
C THR A 520 7.82 -5.23 -14.31
N ASP A 521 7.98 -4.22 -15.16
CA ASP A 521 9.21 -4.01 -15.93
C ASP A 521 10.25 -3.15 -15.18
N GLY A 522 11.33 -2.77 -15.88
CA GLY A 522 12.39 -1.96 -15.29
C GLY A 522 12.02 -0.52 -14.91
N LYS A 523 10.92 0.06 -15.43
CA LYS A 523 10.44 1.41 -15.08
C LYS A 523 9.68 1.45 -13.75
N VAL A 524 9.23 0.29 -13.28
CA VAL A 524 8.46 0.13 -12.04
C VAL A 524 9.02 -1.02 -11.21
N SER A 525 10.35 -1.14 -11.21
CA SER A 525 11.04 -2.28 -10.61
C SER A 525 10.82 -2.38 -9.10
N CYS A 526 10.60 -1.25 -8.42
CA CYS A 526 10.22 -1.18 -7.01
C CYS A 526 8.91 -1.93 -6.69
N LEU A 527 8.03 -2.14 -7.68
CA LEU A 527 6.77 -2.87 -7.52
C LEU A 527 6.92 -4.39 -7.67
N GLY A 528 8.10 -4.87 -8.12
CA GLY A 528 8.33 -6.29 -8.37
C GLY A 528 8.12 -7.21 -7.16
N PRO A 529 8.66 -6.89 -5.96
CA PRO A 529 8.42 -7.67 -4.76
C PRO A 529 6.94 -7.69 -4.38
N ARG A 530 6.24 -6.55 -4.51
CA ARG A 530 4.79 -6.43 -4.26
C ARG A 530 3.98 -7.37 -5.15
N ALA A 531 4.22 -7.33 -6.46
CA ALA A 531 3.54 -8.18 -7.44
C ALA A 531 3.81 -9.67 -7.18
N GLN A 532 5.07 -10.02 -6.85
CA GLN A 532 5.42 -11.39 -6.52
C GLN A 532 4.73 -11.91 -5.26
N TYR A 533 4.73 -11.12 -4.18
CA TYR A 533 4.07 -11.50 -2.93
C TYR A 533 2.56 -11.64 -3.11
N LEU A 534 1.94 -10.77 -3.92
CA LEU A 534 0.53 -10.89 -4.26
C LEU A 534 0.23 -12.23 -4.95
N GLN A 535 0.98 -12.57 -6.00
CA GLN A 535 0.82 -13.84 -6.73
C GLN A 535 1.06 -15.08 -5.87
N GLN A 536 1.93 -14.99 -4.86
CA GLN A 536 2.28 -16.11 -3.98
C GLN A 536 1.28 -16.29 -2.83
N HIS A 537 0.86 -15.20 -2.17
CA HIS A 537 0.15 -15.26 -0.89
C HIS A 537 -1.34 -14.89 -0.97
N PHE A 538 -1.80 -14.32 -2.08
CA PHE A 538 -3.22 -14.03 -2.33
C PHE A 538 -3.82 -14.76 -3.56
N PRO A 539 -3.45 -16.03 -3.85
CA PRO A 539 -3.86 -16.70 -5.08
C PRO A 539 -5.36 -17.00 -5.16
N GLU A 540 -6.04 -17.29 -4.04
CA GLU A 540 -7.49 -17.55 -4.06
C GLU A 540 -8.25 -16.25 -4.34
N THR A 541 -7.78 -15.12 -3.81
CA THR A 541 -8.35 -13.80 -4.12
C THR A 541 -8.17 -13.44 -5.60
N ILE A 542 -6.97 -13.64 -6.16
CA ILE A 542 -6.71 -13.44 -7.60
C ILE A 542 -7.68 -14.28 -8.44
N ALA A 543 -7.82 -15.57 -8.12
CA ALA A 543 -8.72 -16.47 -8.84
C ALA A 543 -10.17 -15.96 -8.80
N LYS A 544 -10.67 -15.57 -7.61
CA LYS A 544 -12.03 -15.05 -7.44
C LYS A 544 -12.28 -13.76 -8.21
N ILE A 545 -11.31 -12.85 -8.22
CA ILE A 545 -11.41 -11.59 -8.99
C ILE A 545 -11.44 -11.88 -10.49
N ARG A 546 -10.58 -12.77 -10.99
CA ARG A 546 -10.58 -13.11 -12.42
C ARG A 546 -11.83 -13.85 -12.87
N ASP A 547 -12.34 -14.77 -12.06
CA ASP A 547 -13.62 -15.42 -12.30
C ASP A 547 -14.76 -14.38 -12.45
N ALA A 548 -14.74 -13.33 -11.61
CA ALA A 548 -15.72 -12.25 -11.68
C ALA A 548 -15.49 -11.29 -12.87
N MET A 549 -14.24 -11.06 -13.30
CA MET A 549 -13.90 -10.18 -14.42
C MET A 549 -14.18 -10.79 -15.79
N ASN A 550 -14.22 -12.13 -15.92
CA ASN A 550 -14.43 -12.83 -17.19
C ASN A 550 -15.88 -12.81 -17.68
N TRP A 551 -16.61 -11.71 -17.48
CA TRP A 551 -18.05 -11.60 -17.76
C TRP A 551 -18.42 -11.56 -19.25
N LYS A 552 -17.44 -11.73 -20.16
CA LYS A 552 -17.60 -11.77 -21.62
C LYS A 552 -17.05 -13.04 -22.28
N ASP A 553 -16.40 -13.93 -21.53
CA ASP A 553 -15.94 -15.22 -22.05
C ASP A 553 -17.04 -16.25 -21.72
N ASP A 554 -17.77 -16.75 -22.72
CA ASP A 554 -18.67 -17.88 -22.51
C ASP A 554 -17.85 -19.04 -21.90
N ILE A 555 -18.16 -19.42 -20.67
CA ILE A 555 -17.44 -20.42 -19.84
C ILE A 555 -17.47 -21.85 -20.46
N ALA A 556 -17.86 -22.01 -21.72
CA ALA A 556 -17.88 -23.28 -22.43
C ALA A 556 -16.54 -23.64 -23.13
N ALA A 557 -15.59 -22.71 -23.29
CA ALA A 557 -14.41 -22.94 -24.13
C ALA A 557 -13.12 -23.30 -23.34
N ILE A 558 -13.12 -24.40 -22.58
CA ILE A 558 -11.85 -25.12 -22.30
C ILE A 558 -12.13 -26.63 -22.32
N GLU A 559 -12.16 -27.23 -23.51
CA GLU A 559 -11.64 -28.60 -23.65
C GLU A 559 -10.11 -28.50 -23.60
N TYR A 560 -9.54 -28.95 -22.48
CA TYR A 560 -8.11 -28.98 -22.27
C TYR A 560 -7.50 -30.02 -23.22
N TYR A 561 -6.55 -29.61 -24.07
CA TYR A 561 -5.68 -30.56 -24.74
C TYR A 561 -4.87 -31.28 -23.67
N GLY A 562 -5.24 -32.52 -23.38
CA GLY A 562 -4.46 -33.42 -22.57
C GLY A 562 -3.20 -33.86 -23.31
N THR A 563 -2.08 -33.87 -22.59
CA THR A 563 -1.05 -34.93 -22.61
C THR A 563 -0.39 -34.97 -21.25
#